data_AF-A0A5N6ML79-F1
#
_entry.id   AF-A0A5N6ML79-F1
#
_cell.length_a   1.000
_cell.length_b   1.000
_cell.length_c   1.000
_cell.angle_alpha   90.00
_cell.angle_beta   90.00
_cell.angle_gamma   90.00
#
_symmetry.space_group_name_H-M   'P 1'
#
loop_
_entity.id
_entity.type
_entity.pdbx_description
1 polymer ?
#
loop_
_entity_poly.entity_id
_entity_poly.type
_entity_poly.pdbx_seq_one_letter_code
_entity_poly.pdbx_strand_id
1 'polypeptide(L)'
;MLREEICFLMTSNQKYVFSLLCFVLIISGSGGSVHGRRLLSQARPDPNNIAPFARWLVSQNSWGVLSTIADDLGGAPFGNVVSFSDGLPEQGIGVPYFYLTTLDPTAQYALKDHRSSFTISEYPVGTCGKTDPENPTCSKITLTGKLNELDAKSNEAATAKNYLFAKHAEMKDWPKDHNFRVFKLDIEEIFLINYFGGPKPLTVDQYLHPGKFIPPLVAAGYHGTLLRTGSAHDDRRSLPHNRPNRSNARAFARWLVAESNWGVLSTVADELGGAPLGDVVLYSDGQPYHGTGIPYFYLTSVDPIVRYALEAHRSSFTISEYPLGTCGSIDPETCSKITLSGRV
;
A
#
# COMPACT_ATOMS: atom_id res chain seq x y z
N MET A 1 -49.70 -0.30 -11.66
CA MET A 1 -51.11 -0.01 -11.98
C MET A 1 -51.11 0.51 -13.41
N LEU A 2 -51.75 -0.27 -14.29
CA LEU A 2 -52.16 -0.08 -15.70
C LEU A 2 -52.08 1.38 -16.26
N ARG A 3 -51.39 1.60 -17.42
CA ARG A 3 -51.94 1.68 -18.83
C ARG A 3 -52.30 3.16 -19.15
N GLU A 4 -52.21 3.77 -20.35
CA GLU A 4 -52.46 3.43 -21.76
C GLU A 4 -51.71 4.44 -22.68
N GLU A 5 -51.10 4.01 -23.80
CA GLU A 5 -51.57 4.04 -25.21
C GLU A 5 -51.76 5.43 -25.87
N ILE A 6 -51.24 5.59 -27.09
CA ILE A 6 -52.02 5.87 -28.31
C ILE A 6 -51.06 5.89 -29.53
N CYS A 7 -51.31 5.01 -30.49
CA CYS A 7 -50.83 5.10 -31.87
C CYS A 7 -52.10 5.15 -32.75
N PHE A 8 -52.29 6.21 -33.52
CA PHE A 8 -53.45 6.37 -34.40
C PHE A 8 -53.01 6.34 -35.87
N LEU A 9 -53.64 5.44 -36.63
CA LEU A 9 -53.59 5.38 -38.10
C LEU A 9 -54.49 6.48 -38.72
N MET A 10 -54.04 7.05 -39.83
CA MET A 10 -54.95 7.60 -40.86
C MET A 10 -54.55 7.10 -42.25
N THR A 11 -55.60 6.95 -43.04
CA THR A 11 -55.78 6.21 -44.30
C THR A 11 -55.31 6.95 -45.55
N SER A 12 -54.87 6.20 -46.58
CA SER A 12 -55.24 6.34 -48.00
C SER A 12 -54.07 6.21 -48.99
N ASN A 13 -54.21 5.23 -49.88
CA ASN A 13 -53.68 5.10 -51.25
C ASN A 13 -52.19 5.21 -51.60
N GLN A 14 -51.73 4.14 -52.26
CA GLN A 14 -50.60 4.04 -53.20
C GLN A 14 -49.17 4.14 -52.67
N LYS A 15 -48.56 2.94 -52.58
CA LYS A 15 -47.17 2.61 -52.97
C LYS A 15 -46.05 3.53 -52.48
N TYR A 16 -45.70 3.49 -51.19
CA TYR A 16 -44.31 3.75 -50.78
C TYR A 16 -43.96 2.89 -49.55
N VAL A 17 -42.92 2.07 -49.71
CA VAL A 17 -42.29 1.29 -48.64
C VAL A 17 -41.50 2.27 -47.77
N PHE A 18 -41.95 2.51 -46.53
CA PHE A 18 -41.14 3.13 -45.50
C PHE A 18 -41.07 2.20 -44.30
N SER A 19 -39.90 1.59 -44.13
CA SER A 19 -39.53 0.87 -42.91
C SER A 19 -39.29 1.90 -41.81
N LEU A 20 -40.21 1.99 -40.84
CA LEU A 20 -40.07 2.82 -39.65
C LEU A 20 -39.40 1.98 -38.55
N LEU A 21 -38.07 2.06 -38.44
CA LEU A 21 -37.33 1.48 -37.31
C LEU A 21 -37.29 2.51 -36.18
N CYS A 22 -38.24 2.42 -35.25
CA CYS A 22 -38.14 3.05 -33.94
C CYS A 22 -37.03 2.35 -33.14
N PHE A 23 -35.83 2.95 -33.09
CA PHE A 23 -34.79 2.54 -32.15
C PHE A 23 -35.12 3.10 -30.76
N VAL A 24 -35.78 2.28 -29.94
CA VAL A 24 -35.84 2.51 -28.49
C VAL A 24 -34.51 2.01 -27.91
N LEU A 25 -33.58 2.94 -27.64
CA LEU A 25 -32.38 2.64 -26.85
C LEU A 25 -32.80 2.41 -25.39
N ILE A 26 -33.00 1.14 -25.03
CA ILE A 26 -33.02 0.71 -23.64
C ILE A 26 -31.58 0.85 -23.14
N ILE A 27 -31.29 1.92 -22.39
CA ILE A 27 -30.07 2.01 -21.60
C ILE A 27 -30.22 1.03 -20.45
N SER A 28 -29.82 -0.22 -20.70
CA SER A 28 -29.51 -1.17 -19.64
C SER A 28 -28.33 -0.60 -18.87
N GLY A 29 -28.62 0.09 -17.76
CA GLY A 29 -27.63 0.52 -16.80
C GLY A 29 -26.99 -0.69 -16.13
N SER A 30 -26.01 -1.29 -16.80
CA SER A 30 -24.99 -2.09 -16.12
C SER A 30 -24.17 -1.11 -15.29
N GLY A 31 -24.33 -1.20 -13.97
CA GLY A 31 -23.47 -0.55 -12.99
C GLY A 31 -22.03 -0.98 -13.24
N GLY A 32 -21.33 -0.24 -14.09
CA GLY A 32 -19.90 -0.34 -14.26
C GLY A 32 -19.27 0.14 -12.97
N SER A 33 -18.77 -0.80 -12.18
CA SER A 33 -17.78 -0.51 -11.15
C SER A 33 -16.65 0.24 -11.83
N VAL A 34 -16.53 1.54 -11.53
CA VAL A 34 -15.43 2.40 -11.98
C VAL A 34 -14.18 1.90 -11.26
N HIS A 35 -13.63 0.78 -11.71
CA HIS A 35 -12.27 0.42 -11.37
C HIS A 35 -11.42 1.57 -11.87
N GLY A 36 -10.83 2.31 -10.93
CA GLY A 36 -9.91 3.41 -11.20
C GLY A 36 -8.98 3.02 -12.34
N ARG A 37 -8.81 3.94 -13.30
CA ARG A 37 -7.90 3.78 -14.43
C ARG A 37 -6.64 3.08 -13.95
N ARG A 38 -6.41 1.85 -14.43
CA ARG A 38 -5.10 1.20 -14.37
C ARG A 38 -4.16 2.07 -15.21
N LEU A 39 -3.58 3.09 -14.59
CA LEU A 39 -2.43 3.81 -15.14
C LEU A 39 -1.40 2.73 -15.47
N LEU A 40 -0.86 2.77 -16.68
CA LEU A 40 0.08 1.80 -17.19
C LEU A 40 1.28 1.73 -16.22
N SER A 41 1.30 0.73 -15.34
CA SER A 41 2.40 0.51 -14.39
C SER A 41 3.70 0.45 -15.19
N GLN A 42 4.65 1.32 -14.83
CA GLN A 42 5.99 1.29 -15.40
C GLN A 42 6.54 -0.13 -15.29
N ALA A 43 7.13 -0.64 -16.37
CA ALA A 43 7.65 -2.00 -16.39
C ALA A 43 8.65 -2.21 -15.24
N ARG A 44 8.47 -3.32 -14.50
CA ARG A 44 9.36 -3.73 -13.42
C ARG A 44 10.82 -3.77 -13.92
N PRO A 45 11.74 -2.96 -13.36
CA PRO A 45 13.14 -2.95 -13.77
C PRO A 45 13.84 -4.29 -13.51
N ASP A 46 14.96 -4.52 -14.21
CA ASP A 46 15.88 -5.61 -13.87
C ASP A 46 16.41 -5.40 -12.43
N PRO A 47 16.35 -6.41 -11.53
CA PRO A 47 16.90 -6.32 -10.18
C PRO A 47 18.38 -5.92 -10.10
N ASN A 48 19.17 -6.16 -11.15
CA ASN A 48 20.56 -5.73 -11.22
C ASN A 48 20.71 -4.21 -11.37
N ASN A 49 19.68 -3.51 -11.84
CA ASN A 49 19.62 -2.05 -11.87
C ASN A 49 19.14 -1.52 -10.52
N ILE A 50 19.96 -1.69 -9.48
CA ILE A 50 19.60 -1.50 -8.06
C ILE A 50 18.90 -0.16 -7.79
N ALA A 51 19.49 0.97 -8.17
CA ALA A 51 18.92 2.30 -7.90
C ALA A 51 17.61 2.57 -8.70
N PRO A 52 17.55 2.35 -10.04
CA PRO A 52 16.29 2.40 -10.78
C PRO A 52 15.20 1.48 -10.20
N PHE A 53 15.56 0.27 -9.78
CA PHE A 53 14.63 -0.68 -9.18
C PHE A 53 14.05 -0.15 -7.88
N ALA A 54 14.91 0.33 -6.97
CA ALA A 54 14.48 0.92 -5.69
C ALA A 54 13.51 2.09 -5.91
N ARG A 55 13.81 2.96 -6.88
CA ARG A 55 12.97 4.12 -7.21
C ARG A 55 11.64 3.74 -7.83
N TRP A 56 11.64 2.74 -8.70
CA TRP A 56 10.41 2.14 -9.21
C TRP A 56 9.57 1.54 -8.07
N LEU A 57 10.19 0.78 -7.15
CA LEU A 57 9.46 0.15 -6.05
C LEU A 57 8.76 1.19 -5.16
N VAL A 58 9.44 2.29 -4.85
CA VAL A 58 8.84 3.40 -4.09
C VAL A 58 7.76 4.12 -4.90
N SER A 59 8.00 4.41 -6.18
CA SER A 59 7.04 5.17 -7.00
C SER A 59 5.74 4.41 -7.29
N GLN A 60 5.82 3.08 -7.47
CA GLN A 60 4.67 2.23 -7.77
C GLN A 60 3.78 1.94 -6.54
N ASN A 61 4.29 2.15 -5.32
CA ASN A 61 3.52 1.95 -4.10
C ASN A 61 2.82 3.22 -3.62
N SER A 62 1.62 3.08 -3.04
CA SER A 62 0.86 4.20 -2.48
C SER A 62 0.84 4.21 -0.95
N TRP A 63 1.28 3.14 -0.31
CA TRP A 63 1.30 2.97 1.14
C TRP A 63 2.48 2.11 1.60
N GLY A 64 2.70 2.10 2.90
CA GLY A 64 3.67 1.23 3.57
C GLY A 64 3.47 1.27 5.08
N VAL A 65 4.45 0.77 5.83
CA VAL A 65 4.46 0.86 7.30
C VAL A 65 5.53 1.86 7.74
N LEU A 66 5.07 2.96 8.34
CA LEU A 66 5.93 3.96 8.98
C LEU A 66 6.09 3.60 10.45
N SER A 67 7.33 3.37 10.87
CA SER A 67 7.69 3.05 12.26
C SER A 67 8.32 4.26 12.91
N THR A 68 7.82 4.64 14.09
CA THR A 68 8.30 5.76 14.91
C THR A 68 8.62 5.28 16.32
N ILE A 69 9.42 6.02 17.09
CA ILE A 69 9.80 5.61 18.45
C ILE A 69 8.74 6.05 19.46
N ALA A 70 8.03 5.08 20.05
CA ALA A 70 6.99 5.35 21.03
C ALA A 70 7.59 5.58 22.42
N ASP A 71 7.50 6.81 22.92
CA ASP A 71 8.04 7.21 24.21
C ASP A 71 7.26 6.62 25.39
N ASP A 72 5.95 6.40 25.21
CA ASP A 72 5.06 5.73 26.17
C ASP A 72 5.15 4.19 26.14
N LEU A 73 5.84 3.62 25.16
CA LEU A 73 6.14 2.17 25.07
C LEU A 73 7.62 1.86 25.34
N GLY A 74 8.30 2.69 26.13
CA GLY A 74 9.69 2.45 26.52
C GLY A 74 10.69 2.52 25.36
N GLY A 75 10.39 3.34 24.35
CA GLY A 75 11.19 3.48 23.14
C GLY A 75 11.08 2.29 22.18
N ALA A 76 10.05 1.46 22.31
CA ALA A 76 9.73 0.45 21.29
C ALA A 76 9.30 1.13 19.98
N PRO A 77 9.53 0.51 18.82
CA PRO A 77 8.96 1.03 17.59
C PRO A 77 7.44 0.88 17.61
N PHE A 78 6.75 1.84 17.03
CA PHE A 78 5.34 1.78 16.70
C PHE A 78 5.19 1.90 15.19
N GLY A 79 4.91 0.77 14.53
CA GLY A 79 4.55 0.74 13.12
C GLY A 79 3.10 1.14 12.89
N ASN A 80 2.85 1.95 11.87
CA ASN A 80 1.51 2.32 11.41
C ASN A 80 1.43 2.24 9.89
N VAL A 81 0.29 1.78 9.37
CA VAL A 81 0.01 1.82 7.93
C VAL A 81 -0.29 3.26 7.56
N VAL A 82 0.50 3.83 6.65
CA VAL A 82 0.31 5.21 6.19
C VAL A 82 0.30 5.28 4.68
N SER A 83 -0.47 6.22 4.15
CA SER A 83 -0.45 6.59 2.74
C SER A 83 0.67 7.60 2.51
N PHE A 84 1.36 7.46 1.39
CA PHE A 84 2.48 8.35 1.04
C PHE A 84 2.48 8.67 -0.45
N SER A 85 3.24 9.70 -0.81
CA SER A 85 3.60 9.96 -2.20
C SER A 85 5.05 10.41 -2.28
N ASP A 86 5.76 9.96 -3.31
CA ASP A 86 7.11 10.43 -3.64
C ASP A 86 7.13 11.39 -4.84
N GLY A 87 5.97 11.79 -5.38
CA GLY A 87 5.88 12.62 -6.58
C GLY A 87 4.48 12.63 -7.19
N LEU A 88 4.33 13.22 -8.37
CA LEU A 88 3.14 12.95 -9.18
C LEU A 88 3.15 11.49 -9.65
N PRO A 89 1.99 10.89 -9.98
CA PRO A 89 1.95 9.56 -10.58
C PRO A 89 2.92 9.44 -11.76
N GLU A 90 3.73 8.38 -11.79
CA GLU A 90 4.81 8.13 -12.77
C GLU A 90 5.96 9.15 -12.80
N GLN A 91 6.01 10.10 -11.86
CA GLN A 91 7.04 11.13 -11.75
C GLN A 91 7.63 11.18 -10.34
N GLY A 92 7.79 10.01 -9.73
CA GLY A 92 8.32 9.85 -8.38
C GLY A 92 9.77 10.34 -8.27
N ILE A 93 10.04 11.22 -7.30
CA ILE A 93 11.38 11.74 -6.99
C ILE A 93 12.11 10.91 -5.91
N GLY A 94 11.45 9.89 -5.35
CA GLY A 94 12.03 8.99 -4.34
C GLY A 94 11.98 9.51 -2.90
N VAL A 95 11.51 10.72 -2.64
CA VAL A 95 11.39 11.26 -1.29
C VAL A 95 9.98 11.05 -0.76
N PRO A 96 9.74 10.22 0.27
CA PRO A 96 8.41 9.99 0.80
C PRO A 96 7.87 11.22 1.55
N TYR A 97 6.70 11.68 1.11
CA TYR A 97 5.89 12.66 1.83
C TYR A 97 4.63 11.99 2.38
N PHE A 98 4.15 12.48 3.52
CA PHE A 98 3.00 11.96 4.24
C PHE A 98 2.06 13.09 4.64
N TYR A 99 0.77 12.80 4.80
CA TYR A 99 -0.22 13.74 5.30
C TYR A 99 -0.77 13.24 6.65
N LEU A 100 -0.17 13.70 7.75
CA LEU A 100 -0.39 13.11 9.07
C LEU A 100 -1.03 14.10 10.03
N THR A 101 -1.72 13.57 11.05
CA THR A 101 -2.30 14.35 12.15
C THR A 101 -1.69 13.89 13.48
N THR A 102 -1.52 14.83 14.42
CA THR A 102 -1.15 14.48 15.81
C THR A 102 -2.29 13.88 16.61
N LEU A 103 -3.47 13.63 16.01
CA LEU A 103 -4.45 12.72 16.58
C LEU A 103 -4.01 11.25 16.48
N ASP A 104 -3.13 10.94 15.52
CA ASP A 104 -2.49 9.63 15.39
C ASP A 104 -1.16 9.61 16.18
N PRO A 105 -0.88 8.55 16.96
CA PRO A 105 0.37 8.42 17.73
C PRO A 105 1.63 8.58 16.88
N THR A 106 1.60 8.14 15.61
CA THR A 106 2.75 8.19 14.70
C THR A 106 3.34 9.59 14.58
N ALA A 107 2.49 10.60 14.35
CA ALA A 107 2.96 11.98 14.25
C ALA A 107 3.37 12.55 15.61
N GLN A 108 2.72 12.14 16.70
CA GLN A 108 3.11 12.57 18.05
C GLN A 108 4.51 12.06 18.42
N TYR A 109 4.78 10.78 18.16
CA TYR A 109 6.06 10.13 18.40
C TYR A 109 7.16 10.76 17.55
N ALA A 110 6.92 10.93 16.25
CA ALA A 110 7.88 11.54 15.34
C ALA A 110 8.29 12.97 15.73
N LEU A 111 7.37 13.76 16.29
CA LEU A 111 7.67 15.13 16.74
C LEU A 111 8.50 15.19 18.03
N LYS A 112 8.58 14.09 18.79
CA LYS A 112 9.43 13.97 19.99
C LYS A 112 10.78 13.35 19.65
N ASP A 113 10.77 12.33 18.80
CA ASP A 113 11.94 11.63 18.31
C ASP A 113 11.76 11.38 16.82
N HIS A 114 12.56 12.09 16.03
CA HIS A 114 12.38 12.11 14.59
C HIS A 114 12.84 10.79 13.94
N ARG A 115 13.62 9.95 14.65
CA ARG A 115 14.10 8.67 14.11
C ARG A 115 12.93 7.79 13.70
N SER A 116 12.88 7.49 12.41
CA SER A 116 11.75 6.80 11.79
C SER A 116 12.23 5.89 10.66
N SER A 117 11.42 4.90 10.30
CA SER A 117 11.66 4.06 9.14
C SER A 117 10.39 3.80 8.37
N PHE A 118 10.48 3.73 7.05
CA PHE A 118 9.34 3.48 6.18
C PHE A 118 9.58 2.24 5.33
N THR A 119 8.80 1.20 5.57
CA THR A 119 8.91 -0.11 4.90
C THR A 119 7.83 -0.28 3.85
N ILE A 120 8.23 -0.66 2.64
CA ILE A 120 7.37 -0.85 1.47
C ILE A 120 7.60 -2.26 0.91
N SER A 121 6.51 -2.93 0.54
CA SER A 121 6.53 -4.23 -0.13
C SER A 121 6.18 -4.07 -1.61
N GLU A 122 6.77 -4.89 -2.48
CA GLU A 122 6.35 -5.05 -3.87
C GLU A 122 5.00 -5.79 -3.98
N TYR A 123 4.62 -6.56 -2.96
CA TYR A 123 3.45 -7.44 -3.02
C TYR A 123 2.14 -6.72 -3.41
N PRO A 124 1.81 -5.53 -2.86
CA PRO A 124 0.61 -4.80 -3.26
C PRO A 124 0.65 -4.25 -4.70
N VAL A 125 1.84 -4.14 -5.32
CA VAL A 125 2.00 -3.74 -6.73
C VAL A 125 1.49 -4.85 -7.66
N GLY A 126 1.50 -6.10 -7.21
CA GLY A 126 0.99 -7.26 -7.95
C GLY A 126 1.97 -7.82 -9.00
N THR A 127 3.23 -7.40 -8.97
CA THR A 127 4.29 -7.89 -9.88
C THR A 127 5.04 -9.12 -9.36
N CYS A 128 4.78 -9.54 -8.12
CA CYS A 128 5.39 -10.73 -7.52
C CYS A 128 4.85 -12.06 -8.06
N GLY A 129 3.78 -12.06 -8.87
CA GLY A 129 3.19 -13.30 -9.40
C GLY A 129 2.55 -14.16 -8.29
N LYS A 130 2.98 -15.42 -8.17
CA LYS A 130 2.52 -16.36 -7.13
C LYS A 130 3.44 -16.41 -5.91
N THR A 131 4.46 -15.57 -5.88
CA THR A 131 5.49 -15.59 -4.86
C THR A 131 5.01 -14.88 -3.58
N ASP A 132 5.33 -15.46 -2.43
CA ASP A 132 4.98 -14.90 -1.12
C ASP A 132 5.69 -13.57 -0.84
N PRO A 133 5.08 -12.66 -0.05
CA PRO A 133 5.62 -11.33 0.26
C PRO A 133 7.03 -11.28 0.88
N GLU A 134 7.46 -12.33 1.59
CA GLU A 134 8.79 -12.38 2.25
C GLU A 134 9.88 -12.96 1.33
N ASN A 135 9.50 -13.62 0.23
CA ASN A 135 10.47 -14.20 -0.69
C ASN A 135 11.29 -13.08 -1.37
N PRO A 136 12.64 -13.17 -1.44
CA PRO A 136 13.48 -12.11 -2.00
C PRO A 136 13.19 -11.69 -3.44
N THR A 137 12.49 -12.50 -4.24
CA THR A 137 12.06 -12.08 -5.58
C THR A 137 10.79 -11.23 -5.58
N CYS A 138 10.06 -11.18 -4.47
CA CYS A 138 9.04 -10.17 -4.18
C CYS A 138 9.69 -9.10 -3.30
N SER A 139 10.10 -8.01 -3.95
CA SER A 139 11.06 -7.09 -3.36
C SER A 139 10.48 -6.29 -2.19
N LYS A 140 11.36 -5.80 -1.33
CA LYS A 140 11.03 -4.95 -0.20
C LYS A 140 12.12 -3.92 0.04
N ILE A 141 11.71 -2.74 0.49
CA ILE A 141 12.62 -1.64 0.82
C ILE A 141 12.21 -1.00 2.14
N THR A 142 13.19 -0.75 2.99
CA THR A 142 13.04 0.07 4.19
C THR A 142 13.94 1.29 4.07
N LEU A 143 13.35 2.47 4.19
CA LEU A 143 14.03 3.76 4.21
C LEU A 143 14.09 4.21 5.68
N THR A 144 15.28 4.29 6.26
CA THR A 144 15.46 4.76 7.65
C THR A 144 16.03 6.18 7.65
N GLY A 145 15.56 7.03 8.55
CA GLY A 145 16.03 8.40 8.67
C GLY A 145 15.19 9.22 9.65
N LYS A 146 14.90 10.48 9.28
CA LYS A 146 14.18 11.43 10.15
C LYS A 146 12.86 11.87 9.55
N LEU A 147 11.76 11.65 10.27
CA LEU A 147 10.45 12.17 9.88
C LEU A 147 10.26 13.59 10.41
N ASN A 148 10.20 14.55 9.50
CA ASN A 148 10.12 15.98 9.82
C ASN A 148 8.81 16.58 9.33
N GLU A 149 8.13 17.34 10.18
CA GLU A 149 7.03 18.22 9.76
C GLU A 149 7.59 19.35 8.89
N LEU A 150 7.00 19.56 7.71
CA LEU A 150 7.37 20.69 6.86
C LEU A 150 6.67 21.97 7.32
N ASP A 151 7.36 23.11 7.20
CA ASP A 151 6.71 24.41 7.35
C ASP A 151 5.58 24.53 6.32
N ALA A 152 4.35 24.71 6.81
CA ALA A 152 3.14 24.84 5.99
C ALA A 152 3.20 26.02 5.00
N LYS A 153 4.09 27.01 5.22
CA LYS A 153 4.31 28.14 4.31
C LYS A 153 5.38 27.88 3.26
N SER A 154 6.09 26.77 3.33
CA SER A 154 7.16 26.44 2.37
C SER A 154 6.60 25.98 1.02
N ASN A 155 7.35 26.26 -0.05
CA ASN A 155 7.04 25.75 -1.39
C ASN A 155 7.11 24.21 -1.44
N GLU A 156 7.97 23.60 -0.64
CA GLU A 156 8.11 22.14 -0.53
C GLU A 156 6.81 21.54 0.04
N ALA A 157 6.26 22.08 1.13
CA ALA A 157 4.99 21.61 1.70
C ALA A 157 3.83 21.72 0.71
N ALA A 158 3.74 22.82 -0.04
CA ALA A 158 2.71 22.99 -1.06
C ALA A 158 2.86 21.95 -2.20
N THR A 159 4.09 21.70 -2.63
CA THR A 159 4.41 20.72 -3.68
C THR A 159 4.12 19.29 -3.22
N ALA A 160 4.58 18.92 -2.04
CA ALA A 160 4.33 17.63 -1.41
C ALA A 160 2.83 17.36 -1.20
N LYS A 161 2.08 18.38 -0.73
CA LYS A 161 0.63 18.28 -0.61
C LYS A 161 -0.05 18.01 -1.95
N ASN A 162 0.42 18.65 -3.03
CA ASN A 162 -0.08 18.36 -4.37
C ASN A 162 0.23 16.90 -4.80
N TYR A 163 1.42 16.39 -4.52
CA TYR A 163 1.79 14.99 -4.80
C TYR A 163 0.90 14.01 -4.03
N LEU A 164 0.71 14.25 -2.74
CA LEU A 164 -0.18 13.47 -1.88
C LEU A 164 -1.60 13.46 -2.43
N PHE A 165 -2.17 14.62 -2.74
CA PHE A 165 -3.54 14.75 -3.23
C PHE A 165 -3.75 14.24 -4.66
N ALA A 166 -2.68 14.16 -5.45
CA ALA A 166 -2.72 13.56 -6.78
C ALA A 166 -2.71 12.03 -6.72
N LYS A 167 -1.94 11.44 -5.78
CA LYS A 167 -1.87 9.99 -5.58
C LYS A 167 -3.06 9.46 -4.76
N HIS A 168 -3.53 10.26 -3.81
CA HIS A 168 -4.58 9.94 -2.83
C HIS A 168 -5.67 11.01 -2.87
N ALA A 169 -6.64 10.86 -3.77
CA ALA A 169 -7.66 11.88 -3.99
C ALA A 169 -8.55 12.12 -2.75
N GLU A 170 -8.76 11.08 -1.93
CA GLU A 170 -9.59 11.12 -0.71
C GLU A 170 -9.04 12.11 0.33
N MET A 171 -7.71 12.33 0.38
CA MET A 171 -7.08 13.26 1.33
C MET A 171 -7.59 14.70 1.22
N LYS A 172 -8.17 15.10 0.08
CA LYS A 172 -8.78 16.43 -0.12
C LYS A 172 -10.02 16.64 0.75
N ASP A 173 -10.73 15.54 1.04
CA ASP A 173 -12.01 15.51 1.74
C ASP A 173 -11.87 15.08 3.20
N TRP A 174 -10.64 14.83 3.67
CA TRP A 174 -10.37 14.51 5.07
C TRP A 174 -10.78 15.65 6.02
N PRO A 175 -11.20 15.34 7.27
CA PRO A 175 -11.74 16.34 8.19
C PRO A 175 -10.75 17.46 8.50
N LYS A 176 -11.19 18.71 8.32
CA LYS A 176 -10.33 19.89 8.51
C LYS A 176 -9.93 20.11 9.97
N ASP A 177 -10.82 19.75 10.89
CA ASP A 177 -10.63 19.84 12.35
C ASP A 177 -9.63 18.81 12.89
N HIS A 178 -9.24 17.81 12.08
CA HIS A 178 -8.17 16.88 12.43
C HIS A 178 -6.77 17.47 12.17
N ASN A 179 -6.64 18.68 11.61
CA ASN A 179 -5.39 19.42 11.48
C ASN A 179 -4.23 18.61 10.85
N PHE A 180 -4.49 18.00 9.68
CA PHE A 180 -3.47 17.27 8.93
C PHE A 180 -2.37 18.18 8.38
N ARG A 181 -1.13 17.72 8.51
CA ARG A 181 0.11 18.44 8.17
C ARG A 181 1.00 17.56 7.31
N VAL A 182 1.89 18.20 6.55
CA VAL A 182 2.77 17.49 5.62
C VAL A 182 4.06 17.13 6.34
N PHE A 183 4.44 15.86 6.28
CA PHE A 183 5.71 15.35 6.77
C PHE A 183 6.56 14.84 5.62
N LYS A 184 7.88 14.89 5.80
CA LYS A 184 8.87 14.31 4.89
C LYS A 184 9.76 13.35 5.66
N LEU A 185 10.11 12.23 5.05
CA LEU A 185 11.21 11.39 5.54
C LEU A 185 12.53 11.83 4.88
N ASP A 186 13.41 12.42 5.68
CA ASP A 186 14.80 12.66 5.29
C ASP A 186 15.58 11.35 5.45
N ILE A 187 15.85 10.68 4.33
CA ILE A 187 16.45 9.35 4.28
C ILE A 187 17.94 9.42 4.63
N GLU A 188 18.36 8.57 5.55
CA GLU A 188 19.76 8.42 5.98
C GLU A 188 20.31 7.06 5.57
N GLU A 189 19.50 5.99 5.61
CA GLU A 189 19.89 4.62 5.30
C GLU A 189 18.83 3.89 4.46
N ILE A 190 19.28 2.95 3.61
CA ILE A 190 18.40 2.18 2.74
C ILE A 190 18.70 0.68 2.88
N PHE A 191 17.69 -0.07 3.26
CA PHE A 191 17.71 -1.53 3.27
C PHE A 191 16.83 -2.05 2.13
N LEU A 192 17.45 -2.53 1.05
CA LEU A 192 16.75 -3.07 -0.12
C LEU A 192 17.04 -4.56 -0.30
N ILE A 193 15.98 -5.37 -0.38
CA ILE A 193 16.05 -6.74 -0.89
C ILE A 193 15.20 -6.82 -2.15
N ASN A 194 15.84 -7.05 -3.30
CA ASN A 194 15.16 -7.19 -4.59
C ASN A 194 15.53 -8.47 -5.36
N TYR A 195 16.38 -9.30 -4.75
CA TYR A 195 16.71 -10.65 -5.19
C TYR A 195 17.47 -11.38 -4.08
N PHE A 196 17.76 -12.67 -4.27
CA PHE A 196 18.60 -13.45 -3.37
C PHE A 196 19.98 -12.80 -3.09
N GLY A 197 20.62 -13.22 -2.00
CA GLY A 197 21.95 -12.76 -1.59
C GLY A 197 21.95 -11.61 -0.57
N GLY A 198 20.83 -11.35 0.10
CA GLY A 198 20.73 -10.34 1.15
C GLY A 198 20.59 -8.90 0.63
N PRO A 199 20.71 -7.91 1.55
CA PRO A 199 20.49 -6.50 1.24
C PRO A 199 21.48 -5.97 0.19
N LYS A 200 21.01 -5.08 -0.68
CA LYS A 200 21.83 -4.50 -1.75
C LYS A 200 22.58 -3.26 -1.27
N PRO A 201 23.85 -3.08 -1.68
CA PRO A 201 24.55 -1.83 -1.43
C PRO A 201 23.91 -0.71 -2.27
N LEU A 202 23.32 0.26 -1.60
CA LEU A 202 22.68 1.41 -2.24
C LEU A 202 22.78 2.63 -1.31
N THR A 203 23.48 3.67 -1.74
CA THR A 203 23.53 4.93 -0.98
C THR A 203 22.32 5.80 -1.28
N VAL A 204 22.01 6.74 -0.38
CA VAL A 204 20.95 7.73 -0.58
C VAL A 204 21.19 8.56 -1.85
N ASP A 205 22.44 8.95 -2.12
CA ASP A 205 22.78 9.70 -3.34
C ASP A 205 22.50 8.90 -4.62
N GLN A 206 22.92 7.62 -4.66
CA GLN A 206 22.63 6.73 -5.79
C GLN A 206 21.12 6.53 -5.98
N TYR A 207 20.37 6.44 -4.88
CA TYR A 207 18.92 6.30 -4.89
C TYR A 207 18.19 7.55 -5.40
N LEU A 208 18.60 8.74 -4.97
CA LEU A 208 17.98 10.00 -5.38
C LEU A 208 18.39 10.43 -6.79
N HIS A 209 19.59 10.06 -7.21
CA HIS A 209 20.14 10.34 -8.54
C HIS A 209 20.38 9.06 -9.35
N PRO A 210 19.35 8.24 -9.60
CA PRO A 210 19.51 7.07 -10.45
C PRO A 210 19.87 7.59 -11.84
N GLY A 211 20.95 7.08 -12.43
CA GLY A 211 21.24 7.34 -13.84
C GLY A 211 19.99 7.12 -14.69
N LYS A 212 19.80 7.89 -15.78
CA LYS A 212 18.56 7.92 -16.58
C LYS A 212 18.07 6.50 -16.89
N PHE A 213 17.02 6.04 -16.19
CA PHE A 213 16.24 4.89 -16.62
C PHE A 213 15.37 5.34 -17.78
N ILE A 214 15.72 4.94 -18.99
CA ILE A 214 14.87 5.10 -20.16
C ILE A 214 13.97 3.86 -20.16
N PRO A 215 12.68 3.95 -19.76
CA PRO A 215 11.79 2.81 -19.92
C PRO A 215 11.78 2.45 -21.42
N PRO A 216 11.98 1.17 -21.80
CA PRO A 216 11.78 0.80 -23.19
C PRO A 216 10.35 1.19 -23.58
N LEU A 217 10.22 2.00 -24.63
CA LEU A 217 8.94 2.23 -25.29
C LEU A 217 8.48 0.88 -25.84
N VAL A 218 7.66 0.17 -25.08
CA VAL A 218 7.01 -1.04 -25.60
C VAL A 218 5.96 -0.56 -26.59
N ALA A 219 6.26 -0.73 -27.88
CA ALA A 219 5.30 -0.51 -28.96
C ALA A 219 4.08 -1.40 -28.72
N ALA A 220 2.90 -0.81 -28.82
CA ALA A 220 1.62 -1.52 -28.76
C ALA A 220 1.58 -2.55 -29.90
N GLY A 221 1.86 -3.80 -29.56
CA GLY A 221 2.04 -4.87 -30.54
C GLY A 221 2.08 -6.25 -29.91
N TYR A 222 1.13 -6.54 -29.03
CA TYR A 222 0.78 -7.92 -28.68
C TYR A 222 -0.74 -8.04 -28.60
N HIS A 223 -1.33 -8.62 -29.64
CA HIS A 223 -2.65 -9.23 -29.58
C HIS A 223 -2.53 -10.51 -28.75
N GLY A 224 -2.44 -10.35 -27.42
CA GLY A 224 -2.71 -11.42 -26.48
C GLY A 224 -4.22 -11.58 -26.38
N THR A 225 -4.73 -12.74 -26.81
CA THR A 225 -6.12 -13.12 -26.60
C THR A 225 -6.49 -12.93 -25.14
N LEU A 226 -7.64 -12.30 -24.91
CA LEU A 226 -8.20 -11.95 -23.62
C LEU A 226 -8.41 -13.22 -22.78
N LEU A 227 -7.37 -13.69 -22.10
CA LEU A 227 -7.52 -14.61 -20.99
C LEU A 227 -8.00 -13.77 -19.82
N ARG A 228 -9.32 -13.83 -19.63
CA ARG A 228 -10.00 -13.55 -18.37
C ARG A 228 -9.05 -13.91 -17.24
N THR A 229 -8.62 -12.92 -16.48
CA THR A 229 -7.72 -13.10 -15.33
C THR A 229 -8.33 -14.19 -14.47
N GLY A 230 -7.72 -15.38 -14.54
CA GLY A 230 -7.85 -16.35 -13.49
C GLY A 230 -7.42 -15.63 -12.23
N SER A 231 -8.32 -15.64 -11.24
CA SER A 231 -7.95 -15.59 -9.83
C SER A 231 -6.54 -16.16 -9.69
N ALA A 232 -5.64 -15.43 -9.02
CA ALA A 232 -4.55 -16.10 -8.32
C ALA A 232 -5.17 -17.38 -7.71
N HIS A 233 -4.57 -18.55 -7.95
CA HIS A 233 -4.97 -19.80 -7.28
C HIS A 233 -5.29 -19.42 -5.83
N ASP A 234 -6.54 -19.32 -5.41
CA ASP A 234 -7.52 -20.40 -5.32
C ASP A 234 -6.86 -21.66 -4.77
N ASP A 235 -6.14 -21.47 -3.67
CA ASP A 235 -6.50 -22.21 -2.47
C ASP A 235 -7.53 -21.35 -1.71
N ARG A 236 -8.74 -21.12 -2.27
CA ARG A 236 -9.92 -20.91 -1.42
C ARG A 236 -10.25 -22.25 -0.78
N ARG A 237 -9.34 -22.76 0.05
CA ARG A 237 -9.80 -23.43 1.25
C ARG A 237 -10.51 -22.31 2.01
N SER A 238 -11.84 -22.31 1.86
CA SER A 238 -12.86 -21.54 2.58
C SER A 238 -12.34 -20.28 3.29
N LEU A 239 -12.66 -19.07 2.85
CA LEU A 239 -12.64 -17.93 3.78
C LEU A 239 -13.49 -18.31 5.01
N PRO A 240 -13.01 -18.32 6.25
CA PRO A 240 -13.91 -18.46 7.37
C PRO A 240 -14.29 -17.15 8.01
N HIS A 241 -15.58 -17.07 8.26
CA HIS A 241 -16.25 -16.09 9.08
C HIS A 241 -16.39 -14.71 8.44
N ASN A 242 -17.66 -14.32 8.30
CA ASN A 242 -18.07 -12.98 7.87
C ASN A 242 -17.21 -11.93 8.58
N ARG A 243 -16.58 -11.03 7.80
CA ARG A 243 -15.87 -9.86 8.28
C ARG A 243 -16.68 -9.20 9.41
N PRO A 244 -16.18 -9.19 10.66
CA PRO A 244 -16.91 -8.60 11.76
C PRO A 244 -17.14 -7.11 11.55
N ASN A 245 -18.17 -6.55 12.20
CA ASN A 245 -18.30 -5.11 12.24
C ASN A 245 -17.10 -4.53 13.03
N ARG A 246 -16.46 -3.48 12.49
CA ARG A 246 -15.35 -2.77 13.15
C ARG A 246 -15.69 -2.24 14.55
N SER A 247 -16.97 -2.00 14.84
CA SER A 247 -17.43 -1.63 16.20
C SER A 247 -17.20 -2.73 17.23
N ASN A 248 -17.15 -4.00 16.79
CA ASN A 248 -16.70 -5.12 17.62
C ASN A 248 -15.19 -5.28 17.47
N ALA A 249 -14.44 -4.35 18.08
CA ALA A 249 -12.99 -4.25 17.95
C ALA A 249 -12.26 -5.58 18.27
N ARG A 250 -12.72 -6.33 19.29
CA ARG A 250 -12.13 -7.62 19.66
C ARG A 250 -12.26 -8.67 18.55
N ALA A 251 -13.48 -8.85 18.03
CA ALA A 251 -13.73 -9.83 16.98
C ALA A 251 -13.03 -9.42 15.69
N PHE A 252 -13.09 -8.14 15.34
CA PHE A 252 -12.46 -7.59 14.16
C PHE A 252 -10.93 -7.72 14.19
N ALA A 253 -10.28 -7.40 15.32
CA ALA A 253 -8.84 -7.56 15.48
C ALA A 253 -8.39 -9.02 15.30
N ARG A 254 -9.10 -9.98 15.92
CA ARG A 254 -8.81 -11.41 15.76
C ARG A 254 -8.99 -11.88 14.33
N TRP A 255 -10.06 -11.44 13.68
CA TRP A 255 -10.33 -11.73 12.27
C TRP A 255 -9.22 -11.17 11.37
N LEU A 256 -8.81 -9.92 11.57
CA LEU A 256 -7.74 -9.32 10.76
C LEU A 256 -6.42 -10.09 10.92
N VAL A 257 -6.07 -10.50 12.15
CA VAL A 257 -4.88 -11.33 12.39
C VAL A 257 -5.01 -12.72 11.76
N ALA A 258 -6.19 -13.33 11.73
CA ALA A 258 -6.39 -14.66 11.16
C ALA A 258 -6.46 -14.66 9.62
N GLU A 259 -6.98 -13.60 9.00
CA GLU A 259 -7.13 -13.51 7.53
C GLU A 259 -5.89 -12.96 6.82
N SER A 260 -5.01 -12.26 7.55
CA SER A 260 -3.73 -11.82 7.01
C SER A 260 -2.65 -12.89 7.21
N ASN A 261 -1.70 -12.96 6.29
CA ASN A 261 -0.58 -13.91 6.31
C ASN A 261 0.78 -13.20 6.25
N TRP A 262 0.80 -11.87 6.20
CA TRP A 262 2.01 -11.06 6.17
C TRP A 262 1.79 -9.71 6.86
N GLY A 263 2.89 -9.07 7.22
CA GLY A 263 2.89 -7.71 7.76
C GLY A 263 4.31 -7.15 7.79
N VAL A 264 4.50 -6.08 8.55
CA VAL A 264 5.83 -5.51 8.81
C VAL A 264 6.19 -5.71 10.28
N LEU A 265 7.29 -6.41 10.51
CA LEU A 265 7.93 -6.51 11.82
C LEU A 265 8.95 -5.39 11.93
N SER A 266 8.81 -4.55 12.95
CA SER A 266 9.73 -3.46 13.24
C SER A 266 10.41 -3.67 14.59
N THR A 267 11.69 -3.32 14.66
CA THR A 267 12.50 -3.27 15.89
C THR A 267 13.31 -1.97 15.90
N VAL A 268 14.06 -1.71 16.97
CA VAL A 268 15.10 -0.67 16.98
C VAL A 268 16.46 -1.30 16.75
N ALA A 269 17.34 -0.60 16.02
CA ALA A 269 18.69 -1.06 15.72
C ALA A 269 19.71 -0.10 16.31
N ASP A 270 20.53 -0.59 17.26
CA ASP A 270 21.58 0.22 17.90
C ASP A 270 22.64 0.67 16.88
N GLU A 271 22.94 -0.16 15.88
CA GLU A 271 23.83 0.18 14.76
C GLU A 271 23.31 1.37 13.93
N LEU A 272 21.99 1.62 13.94
CA LEU A 272 21.34 2.77 13.30
C LEU A 272 21.09 3.91 14.31
N GLY A 273 21.90 3.98 15.37
CA GLY A 273 21.74 4.97 16.43
C GLY A 273 20.41 4.84 17.17
N GLY A 274 19.86 3.62 17.26
CA GLY A 274 18.56 3.30 17.87
C GLY A 274 17.36 3.71 17.03
N ALA A 275 17.54 4.02 15.75
CA ALA A 275 16.44 4.23 14.82
C ALA A 275 15.67 2.92 14.58
N PRO A 276 14.38 2.99 14.22
CA PRO A 276 13.64 1.81 13.87
C PRO A 276 14.12 1.21 12.53
N LEU A 277 13.97 -0.10 12.40
CA LEU A 277 14.10 -0.84 11.16
C LEU A 277 12.88 -1.76 11.06
N GLY A 278 12.22 -1.74 9.90
CA GLY A 278 11.13 -2.66 9.57
C GLY A 278 11.53 -3.65 8.48
N ASP A 279 10.88 -4.81 8.49
CA ASP A 279 10.97 -5.77 7.39
C ASP A 279 9.64 -6.50 7.15
N VAL A 280 9.41 -6.91 5.89
CA VAL A 280 8.23 -7.67 5.48
C VAL A 280 8.43 -9.13 5.84
N VAL A 281 7.53 -9.66 6.69
CA VAL A 281 7.58 -11.03 7.18
C VAL A 281 6.23 -11.73 7.00
N LEU A 282 6.26 -13.04 6.83
CA LEU A 282 5.10 -13.92 6.92
C LEU A 282 4.87 -14.33 8.37
N TYR A 283 3.61 -14.63 8.68
CA TYR A 283 3.25 -15.21 9.96
C TYR A 283 2.06 -16.15 9.81
N SER A 284 1.82 -16.93 10.85
CA SER A 284 0.59 -17.69 11.04
C SER A 284 0.15 -17.52 12.49
N ASP A 285 -1.15 -17.47 12.74
CA ASP A 285 -1.69 -17.45 14.10
C ASP A 285 -2.28 -18.80 14.56
N GLY A 286 -2.11 -19.84 13.75
CA GLY A 286 -2.67 -21.17 13.96
C GLY A 286 -2.96 -21.90 12.64
N GLN A 287 -3.61 -23.07 12.77
CA GLN A 287 -4.14 -23.75 11.59
C GLN A 287 -5.26 -22.89 10.96
N PRO A 288 -5.49 -23.00 9.64
CA PRO A 288 -6.66 -22.38 9.01
C PRO A 288 -7.93 -22.67 9.82
N TYR A 289 -8.82 -21.70 10.00
CA TYR A 289 -10.06 -21.79 10.81
C TYR A 289 -9.87 -21.86 12.34
N HIS A 290 -8.64 -22.04 12.81
CA HIS A 290 -8.31 -22.26 14.22
C HIS A 290 -7.25 -21.28 14.71
N GLY A 291 -7.24 -20.08 14.13
CA GLY A 291 -6.37 -18.97 14.52
C GLY A 291 -6.57 -18.59 15.99
N THR A 292 -5.46 -18.45 16.71
CA THR A 292 -5.43 -18.08 18.12
C THR A 292 -5.41 -16.56 18.33
N GLY A 293 -5.10 -15.80 17.26
CA GLY A 293 -4.76 -14.38 17.32
C GLY A 293 -3.37 -14.08 17.86
N ILE A 294 -2.53 -15.10 18.08
CA ILE A 294 -1.13 -14.96 18.49
C ILE A 294 -0.25 -15.22 17.25
N PRO A 295 0.46 -14.22 16.72
CA PRO A 295 1.35 -14.42 15.57
C PRO A 295 2.56 -15.28 15.93
N TYR A 296 2.86 -16.26 15.08
CA TYR A 296 4.07 -17.05 15.05
C TYR A 296 4.82 -16.79 13.76
N PHE A 297 6.13 -16.56 13.87
CA PHE A 297 7.00 -16.24 12.75
C PHE A 297 8.02 -17.36 12.53
N TYR A 298 8.35 -17.65 11.28
CA TYR A 298 9.44 -18.54 10.93
C TYR A 298 10.59 -17.73 10.33
N LEU A 299 11.45 -17.21 11.20
CA LEU A 299 12.51 -16.27 10.83
C LEU A 299 13.89 -16.87 11.11
N THR A 300 14.91 -16.30 10.49
CA THR A 300 16.30 -16.75 10.59
C THR A 300 17.18 -15.68 11.23
N SER A 301 18.11 -16.07 12.09
CA SER A 301 19.03 -15.14 12.76
C SER A 301 20.03 -14.47 11.82
N VAL A 302 20.11 -14.90 10.55
CA VAL A 302 20.89 -14.21 9.52
C VAL A 302 20.18 -12.99 8.96
N ASP A 303 18.87 -12.85 9.20
CA ASP A 303 18.12 -11.66 8.85
C ASP A 303 18.40 -10.55 9.88
N PRO A 304 18.89 -9.36 9.46
CA PRO A 304 19.15 -8.26 10.37
C PRO A 304 17.94 -7.89 11.25
N ILE A 305 16.70 -8.01 10.76
CA ILE A 305 15.52 -7.68 11.57
C ILE A 305 15.42 -8.58 12.79
N VAL A 306 15.73 -9.88 12.63
CA VAL A 306 15.67 -10.88 13.71
C VAL A 306 16.78 -10.63 14.70
N ARG A 307 18.00 -10.39 14.21
CA ARG A 307 19.15 -10.06 15.06
C ARG A 307 18.84 -8.86 15.96
N TYR A 308 18.40 -7.75 15.36
CA TYR A 308 18.07 -6.55 16.13
C TYR A 308 16.84 -6.73 17.04
N ALA A 309 15.85 -7.53 16.65
CA ALA A 309 14.71 -7.83 17.51
C ALA A 309 15.12 -8.61 18.77
N LEU A 310 16.03 -9.59 18.61
CA LEU A 310 16.60 -10.37 19.71
C LEU A 310 17.51 -9.54 20.62
N GLU A 311 18.23 -8.56 20.07
CA GLU A 311 19.10 -7.65 20.84
C GLU A 311 18.30 -6.58 21.60
N ALA A 312 17.36 -5.92 20.92
CA ALA A 312 16.63 -4.79 21.48
C ALA A 312 15.50 -5.21 22.43
N HIS A 313 14.99 -6.44 22.31
CA HIS A 313 13.81 -6.96 23.01
C HIS A 313 12.61 -6.01 22.98
N ARG A 314 12.45 -5.27 21.87
CA ARG A 314 11.38 -4.29 21.65
C ARG A 314 10.99 -4.30 20.18
N SER A 315 9.78 -4.75 19.90
CA SER A 315 9.32 -4.88 18.52
C SER A 315 7.84 -4.54 18.38
N SER A 316 7.42 -4.24 17.16
CA SER A 316 6.01 -4.13 16.79
C SER A 316 5.75 -4.90 15.51
N PHE A 317 4.60 -5.55 15.42
CA PHE A 317 4.15 -6.19 14.19
C PHE A 317 2.88 -5.52 13.68
N THR A 318 2.93 -5.00 12.45
CA THR A 318 1.84 -4.21 11.85
C THR A 318 1.20 -4.95 10.69
N ILE A 319 -0.12 -5.08 10.72
CA ILE A 319 -0.94 -5.74 9.70
C ILE A 319 -1.97 -4.72 9.17
N SER A 320 -2.18 -4.74 7.85
CA SER A 320 -3.18 -3.91 7.16
C SER A 320 -4.32 -4.78 6.63
N GLU A 321 -5.55 -4.27 6.72
CA GLU A 321 -6.71 -4.83 6.02
C GLU A 321 -6.65 -4.59 4.50
N TYR A 322 -5.91 -3.57 4.05
CA TYR A 322 -5.93 -3.13 2.65
C TYR A 322 -5.63 -4.25 1.63
N PRO A 323 -4.61 -5.13 1.83
CA PRO A 323 -4.34 -6.25 0.94
C PRO A 323 -5.47 -7.28 0.84
N LEU A 324 -6.37 -7.34 1.84
CA LEU A 324 -7.51 -8.26 1.83
C LEU A 324 -8.63 -7.78 0.88
N GLY A 325 -8.62 -6.51 0.47
CA GLY A 325 -9.63 -5.93 -0.42
C GLY A 325 -11.02 -5.79 0.20
N THR A 326 -11.12 -5.86 1.54
CA THR A 326 -12.41 -5.90 2.27
C THR A 326 -12.79 -4.59 2.97
N CYS A 327 -11.89 -3.60 3.01
CA CYS A 327 -12.16 -2.34 3.70
C CYS A 327 -13.11 -1.39 2.96
N GLY A 328 -13.30 -1.57 1.64
CA GLY A 328 -14.19 -0.72 0.84
C GLY A 328 -13.71 0.73 0.65
N SER A 329 -12.48 1.04 1.06
CA SER A 329 -11.84 2.34 0.84
C SER A 329 -10.87 2.28 -0.34
N ILE A 330 -10.66 3.45 -0.96
CA ILE A 330 -9.65 3.64 -2.00
C ILE A 330 -8.30 4.06 -1.40
N ASP A 331 -8.29 4.68 -0.22
CA ASP A 331 -7.07 5.07 0.48
C ASP A 331 -6.66 3.99 1.50
N PRO A 332 -5.44 3.45 1.42
CA PRO A 332 -4.94 2.44 2.35
C PRO A 332 -4.95 2.85 3.82
N GLU A 333 -4.79 4.15 4.11
CA GLU A 333 -4.70 4.67 5.47
C GLU A 333 -6.05 4.68 6.20
N THR A 334 -7.16 4.72 5.45
CA THR A 334 -8.51 4.66 6.00
C THR A 334 -9.06 3.24 6.14
N CYS A 335 -8.31 2.23 5.67
CA CYS A 335 -8.56 0.83 5.97
C CYS A 335 -8.14 0.49 7.40
N SER A 336 -8.74 -0.56 7.96
CA SER A 336 -8.41 -0.97 9.32
C SER A 336 -7.01 -1.57 9.37
N LYS A 337 -6.36 -1.44 10.52
CA LYS A 337 -4.99 -1.88 10.76
C LYS A 337 -4.83 -2.27 12.21
N ILE A 338 -3.86 -3.11 12.49
CA ILE A 338 -3.50 -3.50 13.85
C ILE A 338 -1.98 -3.50 13.99
N THR A 339 -1.52 -2.96 15.12
CA THR A 339 -0.12 -2.96 15.52
C THR A 339 -0.02 -3.69 16.86
N LEU A 340 0.75 -4.76 16.88
CA LEU A 340 1.01 -5.60 18.05
C LEU A 340 2.41 -5.25 18.57
N SER A 341 2.49 -4.47 19.64
CA SER A 341 3.75 -4.17 20.31
C SER A 341 4.11 -5.28 21.31
N GLY A 342 5.36 -5.72 21.30
CA GLY A 342 5.81 -6.82 22.13
C GLY A 342 7.33 -6.96 22.17
N ARG A 343 7.78 -8.14 22.59
CA ARG A 343 9.18 -8.55 22.58
C ARG A 343 9.30 -9.83 21.75
N VAL A 344 10.38 -9.94 20.98
CA VAL A 344 10.74 -11.16 20.23
C VAL A 344 11.67 -12.01 21.07
#